data_AF-A0A0C3QML8-F1
#
_entry.id   AF-A0A0C3QML8-F1
#
_cell.length_a   1.000
_cell.length_b   1.000
_cell.length_c   1.000
_cell.angle_alpha   90.00
_cell.angle_beta   90.00
_cell.angle_gamma   90.00
#
_symmetry.space_group_name_H-M   'P 1'
#
loop_
_entity.id
_entity.type
_entity.pdbx_description
1 polymer ?
#
loop_
_entity_poly.entity_id
_entity_poly.type
_entity_poly.pdbx_seq_one_letter_code
_entity_poly.pdbx_strand_id
1 'polypeptide(L)'
;VDFKLELRFPPSKTHPDGLDYYSKPTFVLLAWAGGNKYDHFDTMRISDDEWERMKETGDQFDDRVVEVVWSFAERNWKILRFRDDKKHGNHKDVVGSVIESIQDGVEVDAVSTRIENTNRLCIWLTPLFL
;
A
#
# COMPACT_ATOMS: atom_id res chain seq x y z
N VAL A 1 5.04 -0.23 7.14
CA VAL A 1 3.88 -0.71 7.93
C VAL A 1 3.81 -2.21 7.82
N ASP A 2 3.53 -2.92 8.91
CA ASP A 2 3.53 -4.39 8.89
C ASP A 2 2.12 -4.93 8.67
N PHE A 3 1.95 -5.81 7.69
CA PHE A 3 0.69 -6.52 7.38
C PHE A 3 0.93 -8.01 7.27
N LYS A 4 -0.13 -8.79 7.43
CA LYS A 4 -0.12 -10.18 6.99
C LYS A 4 -0.42 -10.22 5.49
N LEU A 5 0.39 -10.92 4.71
CA LEU A 5 0.20 -11.16 3.29
C LEU A 5 -0.61 -12.44 3.09
N GLU A 6 -1.66 -12.35 2.28
CA GLU A 6 -2.47 -13.50 1.84
C GLU A 6 -2.50 -13.56 0.31
N LEU A 7 -2.20 -14.72 -0.26
CA LEU A 7 -2.30 -14.99 -1.69
C LEU A 7 -3.66 -15.61 -2.01
N ARG A 8 -4.52 -14.85 -2.67
CA ARG A 8 -5.83 -15.34 -3.12
C ARG A 8 -5.78 -15.76 -4.57
N PHE A 9 -5.75 -17.07 -4.79
CA PHE A 9 -5.79 -17.65 -6.13
C PHE A 9 -7.20 -17.55 -6.74
N PRO A 10 -7.32 -17.35 -8.05
CA PRO A 10 -8.62 -17.31 -8.71
C PRO A 10 -9.28 -18.69 -8.72
N PRO A 11 -10.62 -18.77 -8.90
CA PRO A 11 -11.31 -20.04 -9.07
C PRO A 11 -10.78 -20.81 -10.28
N SER A 12 -10.75 -22.14 -10.17
CA SER A 12 -10.34 -23.01 -11.26
C SER A 12 -11.36 -23.01 -12.39
N LYS A 13 -10.86 -22.98 -13.63
CA LYS A 13 -11.70 -23.09 -14.84
C LYS A 13 -12.18 -24.53 -15.09
N THR A 14 -11.49 -25.52 -14.52
CA THR A 14 -11.74 -26.95 -14.77
C THR A 14 -12.35 -27.67 -13.57
N HIS A 15 -12.17 -27.13 -12.35
CA HIS A 15 -12.69 -27.69 -11.12
C HIS A 15 -13.61 -26.67 -10.43
N PRO A 16 -14.94 -26.89 -10.40
CA PRO A 16 -15.91 -25.91 -9.90
C PRO A 16 -15.64 -25.40 -8.48
N ASP A 17 -15.09 -26.26 -7.62
CA ASP A 17 -14.79 -25.96 -6.22
C ASP A 17 -13.28 -25.80 -5.95
N GLY A 18 -12.46 -25.80 -7.00
CA GLY A 18 -11.00 -25.73 -6.91
C GLY A 18 -10.48 -24.30 -7.13
N LEU A 19 -9.24 -24.07 -6.69
CA LEU A 19 -8.48 -22.87 -7.04
C LEU A 19 -7.50 -23.17 -8.17
N ASP A 20 -7.24 -22.17 -9.01
CA ASP A 20 -6.19 -22.23 -10.02
C ASP A 20 -4.86 -21.74 -9.41
N TYR A 21 -4.08 -22.70 -8.89
CA TYR A 21 -2.76 -22.45 -8.32
C TYR A 21 -1.67 -22.11 -9.36
N TYR A 22 -1.96 -22.25 -10.66
CA TYR A 22 -1.02 -21.89 -11.73
C TYR A 22 -1.19 -20.45 -12.18
N SER A 23 -2.37 -19.87 -11.95
CA SER A 23 -2.64 -18.45 -12.21
C SER A 23 -2.02 -17.54 -11.14
N LYS A 24 -1.66 -16.32 -11.55
CA LYS A 24 -1.16 -15.30 -10.62
C LYS A 24 -2.23 -14.96 -9.57
N PRO A 25 -1.93 -15.05 -8.27
CA PRO A 25 -2.89 -14.71 -7.21
C PRO A 25 -3.05 -13.19 -7.05
N THR A 26 -4.10 -12.79 -6.33
CA THR A 26 -4.20 -11.44 -5.76
C THR A 26 -3.41 -11.39 -4.45
N PHE A 27 -2.54 -10.39 -4.30
CA PHE A 27 -1.73 -10.19 -3.09
C PHE A 27 -2.49 -9.26 -2.14
N VAL A 28 -3.05 -9.83 -1.08
CA VAL A 28 -3.91 -9.12 -0.13
C VAL A 28 -3.12 -8.75 1.13
N LEU A 29 -3.22 -7.49 1.54
CA LEU A 29 -2.67 -6.99 2.79
C LEU A 29 -3.76 -7.01 3.86
N LEU A 30 -3.50 -7.71 4.95
CA LEU A 30 -4.43 -7.91 6.06
C LEU A 30 -3.91 -7.22 7.33
N ALA A 31 -4.72 -6.33 7.90
CA ALA A 31 -4.46 -5.70 9.18
C ALA A 31 -4.95 -6.60 10.31
N TRP A 32 -4.23 -6.64 11.43
CA TRP A 32 -4.64 -7.47 12.56
C TRP A 32 -5.77 -6.79 13.34
N ALA A 33 -6.83 -7.54 13.66
CA ALA A 33 -8.02 -7.04 14.37
C ALA A 33 -8.20 -7.67 15.76
N GLY A 34 -7.15 -8.34 16.28
CA GLY A 34 -7.16 -9.00 17.58
C GLY A 34 -7.45 -10.51 17.52
N GLY A 35 -6.83 -11.27 18.43
CA GLY A 35 -6.93 -12.74 18.45
C GLY A 35 -6.50 -13.34 17.10
N ASN A 36 -7.36 -14.17 16.50
CA ASN A 36 -7.14 -14.78 15.18
C ASN A 36 -7.85 -14.02 14.05
N LYS A 37 -8.33 -12.80 14.28
CA LYS A 37 -9.07 -12.01 13.30
C LYS A 37 -8.16 -11.05 12.54
N TYR A 38 -8.44 -10.93 11.25
CA TYR A 38 -7.76 -10.01 10.36
C TYR A 38 -8.79 -9.33 9.47
N ASP A 39 -8.60 -8.04 9.26
CA ASP A 39 -9.45 -7.22 8.40
C ASP A 39 -8.69 -6.95 7.09
N HIS A 40 -9.40 -7.00 5.96
CA HIS A 40 -8.83 -6.60 4.67
C HIS A 40 -8.45 -5.12 4.74
N PHE A 41 -7.19 -4.83 4.42
CA PHE A 41 -6.73 -3.44 4.29
C PHE A 41 -6.73 -3.02 2.81
N ASP A 42 -5.89 -3.62 1.99
CA ASP A 42 -5.72 -3.27 0.58
C ASP A 42 -5.12 -4.43 -0.23
N THR A 43 -4.95 -4.24 -1.53
CA THR A 43 -4.28 -5.17 -2.44
C THR A 43 -3.00 -4.57 -3.01
N MET A 44 -1.98 -5.40 -3.16
CA MET A 44 -0.71 -5.03 -3.76
C MET A 44 -0.68 -5.46 -5.22
N ARG A 45 -0.27 -4.56 -6.13
CA ARG A 45 -0.08 -4.91 -7.53
C ARG A 45 1.31 -5.51 -7.74
N ILE A 46 1.35 -6.71 -8.30
CA ILE A 46 2.57 -7.41 -8.70
C ILE A 46 2.53 -7.59 -10.21
N SER A 47 3.57 -7.13 -10.89
CA SER A 47 3.69 -7.33 -12.35
C SER A 47 3.94 -8.80 -12.68
N ASP A 48 3.70 -9.21 -13.92
CA ASP A 48 3.96 -10.59 -14.33
C ASP A 48 5.45 -10.94 -14.19
N ASP A 49 6.34 -10.05 -14.63
CA ASP A 49 7.80 -10.25 -14.49
C ASP A 49 8.27 -10.33 -13.03
N GLU A 50 7.62 -9.57 -12.12
CA GLU A 50 7.91 -9.64 -10.69
C GLU A 50 7.41 -10.97 -10.13
N TRP A 51 6.22 -11.41 -10.52
CA TRP A 51 5.67 -12.70 -10.10
C TRP A 51 6.52 -13.89 -10.58
N GLU A 52 7.00 -13.88 -11.83
CA GLU A 52 7.90 -14.93 -12.33
C GLU A 52 9.19 -15.00 -11.49
N ARG A 53 9.81 -13.86 -11.20
CA ARG A 53 10.99 -13.79 -10.32
C ARG A 53 10.71 -14.27 -8.90
N MET A 54 9.53 -13.98 -8.36
CA MET A 54 9.14 -14.49 -7.05
C MET A 54 9.04 -16.02 -7.05
N LYS A 55 8.46 -16.63 -8.08
CA LYS A 55 8.38 -18.10 -8.19
C LYS A 55 9.76 -18.75 -8.26
N GLU A 56 10.74 -18.13 -8.91
CA GLU A 56 12.11 -18.63 -9.02
C GLU A 56 12.83 -18.75 -7.65
N THR A 57 12.42 -17.97 -6.65
CA THR A 57 13.01 -18.05 -5.31
C THR A 57 12.69 -19.36 -4.59
N GLY A 58 11.55 -19.97 -4.88
CA GLY A 58 11.03 -21.12 -4.14
C GLY A 58 10.51 -20.79 -2.72
N ASP A 59 10.44 -19.51 -2.35
CA ASP A 59 10.00 -19.10 -1.03
C ASP A 59 8.47 -19.20 -0.86
N GLN A 60 8.03 -19.52 0.35
CA GLN A 60 6.63 -19.41 0.75
C GLN A 60 6.31 -17.94 1.03
N PHE A 61 5.37 -17.34 0.30
CA PHE A 61 4.96 -15.94 0.49
C PHE A 61 3.62 -15.78 1.22
N ASP A 62 2.70 -16.72 1.02
CA ASP A 62 1.39 -16.70 1.68
C ASP A 62 1.51 -16.89 3.20
N ASP A 63 0.55 -16.31 3.93
CA ASP A 63 0.41 -16.40 5.38
C ASP A 63 1.53 -15.73 6.21
N ARG A 64 2.35 -14.86 5.60
CA ARG A 64 3.52 -14.23 6.26
C ARG A 64 3.31 -12.78 6.62
N VAL A 65 4.00 -12.30 7.66
CA VAL A 65 4.04 -10.86 7.96
C VAL A 65 5.10 -10.20 7.09
N VAL A 66 4.72 -9.12 6.42
CA VAL A 66 5.58 -8.29 5.57
C VAL A 66 5.53 -6.85 6.04
N GLU A 67 6.69 -6.20 6.04
CA GLU A 67 6.76 -4.75 6.11
C GLU A 67 6.62 -4.19 4.70
N VAL A 68 5.66 -3.30 4.50
CA VAL A 68 5.42 -2.62 3.22
C VAL A 68 5.60 -1.12 3.32
N VAL A 69 5.90 -0.51 2.18
CA VAL A 69 5.96 0.94 1.98
C VAL A 69 5.09 1.34 0.80
N TRP A 70 4.51 2.54 0.86
CA TRP A 70 3.76 3.10 -0.26
C TRP A 70 4.73 3.75 -1.26
N SER A 71 4.70 3.31 -2.51
CA SER A 71 5.41 3.96 -3.61
C SER A 71 4.49 5.00 -4.24
N PHE A 72 4.82 6.28 -4.08
CA PHE A 72 4.07 7.37 -4.71
C PHE A 72 4.16 7.34 -6.24
N ALA A 73 5.33 7.00 -6.78
CA ALA A 73 5.56 6.92 -8.23
C ALA A 73 4.68 5.85 -8.89
N GLU A 74 4.55 4.68 -8.25
CA GLU A 74 3.74 3.58 -8.78
C GLU A 74 2.29 3.57 -8.27
N ARG A 75 1.99 4.43 -7.28
CA ARG A 75 0.75 4.45 -6.50
C ARG A 75 0.38 3.06 -5.98
N ASN A 76 1.35 2.35 -5.43
CA ASN A 76 1.25 0.93 -5.10
C ASN A 76 2.04 0.61 -3.82
N TRP A 77 1.61 -0.44 -3.11
CA TRP A 77 2.39 -1.02 -2.02
C TRP A 77 3.57 -1.81 -2.55
N LYS A 78 4.69 -1.77 -1.83
CA LYS A 78 5.88 -2.58 -2.10
C LYS A 78 6.35 -3.25 -0.83
N ILE A 79 6.71 -4.53 -0.93
CA ILE A 79 7.37 -5.25 0.16
C ILE A 79 8.75 -4.62 0.36
N LEU A 80 9.01 -4.16 1.58
CA LEU A 80 10.33 -3.72 2.00
C LEU A 80 11.14 -4.92 2.54
N ARG A 81 10.51 -5.75 3.37
CA ARG A 81 11.10 -6.99 3.92
C ARG A 81 10.06 -7.92 4.53
N PHE A 82 10.43 -9.18 4.70
CA PHE A 82 9.68 -10.13 5.52
C PHE A 82 9.95 -9.90 7.02
N ARG A 83 8.91 -10.06 7.83
CA ARG A 83 8.93 -9.86 9.28
C ARG A 83 8.60 -11.18 9.97
N ASP A 84 9.41 -12.20 9.71
CA ASP A 84 9.24 -13.55 10.29
C ASP A 84 9.43 -13.55 11.82
N ASP A 85 9.98 -12.47 12.38
CA ASP A 85 10.05 -12.19 13.82
C ASP A 85 8.68 -11.84 14.43
N LYS A 86 7.68 -11.51 13.61
CA LYS A 86 6.35 -11.11 14.07
C LYS A 86 5.32 -12.19 13.79
N LYS A 87 4.55 -12.55 14.82
CA LYS A 87 3.38 -13.44 14.68
C LYS A 87 2.23 -12.78 13.91
N HIS A 88 2.06 -11.47 14.07
CA HIS A 88 0.97 -10.69 13.49
C HIS A 88 1.52 -9.39 12.91
N GLY A 89 0.83 -8.85 11.90
CA GLY A 89 1.04 -7.47 11.44
C GLY A 89 0.62 -6.45 12.49
N ASN A 90 0.63 -5.18 12.12
CA ASN A 90 0.18 -4.10 12.98
C ASN A 90 -1.34 -4.21 13.24
N HIS A 91 -1.76 -3.79 14.43
CA HIS A 91 -3.19 -3.67 14.75
C HIS A 91 -3.83 -2.61 13.84
N LYS A 92 -5.08 -2.82 13.42
CA LYS A 92 -5.78 -1.93 12.48
C LYS A 92 -5.82 -0.46 12.90
N ASP A 93 -5.89 -0.18 14.19
CA ASP A 93 -5.88 1.20 14.69
C ASP A 93 -4.53 1.89 14.42
N VAL A 94 -3.42 1.15 14.60
CA VAL A 94 -2.07 1.63 14.25
C VAL A 94 -1.94 1.85 12.76
N VAL A 95 -2.51 0.95 11.95
CA VAL A 95 -2.54 1.12 10.49
C VAL A 95 -3.26 2.41 10.11
N GLY A 96 -4.46 2.66 10.68
CA GLY A 96 -5.23 3.87 10.43
C GLY A 96 -4.42 5.15 10.64
N SER A 97 -3.77 5.28 11.80
CA SER A 97 -2.94 6.45 12.10
C SER A 97 -1.75 6.63 11.16
N VAL A 98 -1.15 5.53 10.68
CA VAL A 98 -0.03 5.65 9.74
C VAL A 98 -0.51 6.09 8.35
N ILE A 99 -1.68 5.63 7.89
CA ILE A 99 -2.22 6.06 6.59
C ILE A 99 -2.56 7.55 6.59
N GLU A 100 -3.17 8.04 7.66
CA GLU A 100 -3.43 9.49 7.84
C GLU A 100 -2.11 10.28 7.70
N SER A 101 -1.04 9.84 8.37
CA SER A 101 0.27 10.50 8.27
C SER A 101 0.90 10.45 6.86
N ILE A 102 0.66 9.38 6.10
CA ILE A 102 1.13 9.26 4.71
C ILE A 102 0.37 10.21 3.79
N GLN A 103 -0.94 10.38 4.01
CA GLN A 103 -1.77 11.30 3.23
C GLN A 103 -1.41 12.77 3.54
N ASP A 104 -1.31 13.10 4.83
CA ASP A 104 -0.97 14.46 5.27
C ASP A 104 0.43 14.89 4.79
N GLY A 105 1.40 13.96 4.78
CA GLY A 105 2.74 14.23 4.24
C GLY A 105 2.75 14.59 2.76
N VAL A 106 1.84 14.02 1.96
CA VAL A 106 1.71 14.36 0.52
C VAL A 106 1.11 15.74 0.32
N GLU A 107 0.12 16.10 1.12
CA GLU A 107 -0.53 17.41 0.99
C GLU A 107 0.44 18.55 1.33
N VAL A 108 1.30 18.37 2.33
CA VAL A 108 2.31 19.36 2.71
C VAL A 108 3.33 19.60 1.57
N ASP A 109 3.84 18.53 0.93
CA ASP A 109 4.77 18.65 -0.20
C ASP A 109 4.10 19.29 -1.43
N ALA A 110 2.82 18.98 -1.69
CA ALA A 110 2.05 19.60 -2.77
C ALA A 110 1.81 21.10 -2.53
N VAL A 111 1.61 21.51 -1.28
CA VAL A 111 1.42 22.93 -0.90
C VAL A 111 2.74 23.71 -0.96
N SER A 112 3.89 23.09 -0.64
CA SER A 112 5.19 23.77 -0.70
C SER A 112 5.61 24.15 -2.13
N THR A 113 5.07 23.47 -3.16
CA THR A 113 5.39 23.75 -4.57
C THR A 113 4.63 24.97 -5.13
N ARG A 114 3.66 25.54 -4.40
CA ARG A 114 2.84 26.69 -4.88
C ARG A 114 3.27 28.05 -4.31
N ILE A 115 4.24 28.10 -3.40
CA ILE A 115 4.66 29.35 -2.73
C ILE A 115 5.90 30.00 -3.35
N GLU A 116 6.59 29.37 -4.31
CA GLU A 116 7.80 29.94 -4.92
C GLU A 116 7.60 30.74 -6.23
N ASN A 117 6.36 30.94 -6.71
CA ASN A 117 6.11 31.69 -7.95
C ASN A 117 5.18 32.92 -7.79
N THR A 118 5.11 33.51 -6.60
CA THR A 118 4.47 34.84 -6.45
C THR A 118 5.45 35.85 -5.87
N ASN A 119 6.59 35.98 -6.55
CA ASN A 119 7.48 37.13 -6.37
C ASN A 119 7.78 37.73 -7.75
N ARG A 120 6.84 38.53 -8.26
CA ARG A 120 7.07 39.83 -8.94
C ARG A 120 5.82 40.31 -9.67
N LEU A 121 5.63 41.63 -9.57
CA LEU A 121 4.66 42.50 -10.26
C LEU A 121 3.28 42.48 -9.57
N CYS A 122 2.67 43.58 -9.15
CA CYS A 122 2.98 44.98 -9.35
C CYS A 122 2.05 45.82 -8.45
N ILE A 123 2.65 46.79 -7.76
CA ILE A 123 2.14 48.15 -7.48
C ILE A 123 0.65 48.37 -7.12
N TRP A 124 0.48 48.76 -5.86
CA TRP A 124 -0.45 49.75 -5.33
C TRP A 124 -1.11 50.68 -6.36
N LEU A 125 -2.45 50.74 -6.38
CA LEU A 125 -3.23 51.95 -6.65
C LEU A 125 -4.57 51.90 -5.87
N THR A 126 -4.62 52.78 -4.87
CA THR A 126 -5.69 53.41 -4.05
C THR A 126 -7.18 53.05 -4.10
N PRO A 127 -7.92 53.27 -2.98
CA PRO A 127 -9.36 53.05 -2.85
C PRO A 127 -10.18 54.27 -3.29
N LEU A 128 -11.36 54.05 -3.88
CA LEU A 128 -12.34 55.09 -4.16
C LEU A 128 -13.40 55.11 -3.03
N PHE A 129 -13.28 56.08 -2.12
CA PHE A 129 -14.39 56.61 -1.34
C PHE A 129 -14.47 58.11 -1.65
N LEU A 130 -15.63 58.50 -2.22
CA LEU A 130 -16.09 59.83 -2.68
C LEU A 130 -15.31 60.53 -3.79
#